data_AF-A0A5I8VKI3-F1
#
_entry.id   AF-A0A5I8VKI3-F1
#
_cell.length_a   1.000
_cell.length_b   1.000
_cell.length_c   1.000
_cell.angle_alpha   90.00
_cell.angle_beta   90.00
_cell.angle_gamma   90.00
#
_symmetry.space_group_name_H-M   'P 1'
#
loop_
_entity.id
_entity.type
_entity.pdbx_description
1 polymer ?
#
loop_
_entity_poly.entity_id
_entity_poly.type
_entity_poly.pdbx_seq_one_letter_code
_entity_poly.pdbx_strand_id
1 'polypeptide(L)'
;MASSAKQTISAQIPVELAAAVENLAIELDRSKSWIIKEALTSMLAERERRHQSIQAGLADVDAGRVVSHSDMVDFDNRLKET
;
A
#
# COMPACT_ATOMS: atom_id res chain seq x y z
N MET A 1 -5.79 22.46 17.45
CA MET A 1 -5.11 21.51 18.36
C MET A 1 -5.51 20.11 17.94
N ALA A 2 -4.72 19.43 17.11
CA ALA A 2 -5.04 18.06 16.72
C ALA A 2 -4.88 17.15 17.96
N SER A 3 -5.92 16.39 18.27
CA SER A 3 -5.99 15.54 19.46
C SER A 3 -4.90 14.46 19.41
N SER A 4 -4.04 14.41 20.44
CA SER A 4 -3.07 13.33 20.69
C SER A 4 -3.75 12.06 21.27
N ALA A 5 -5.07 11.94 21.10
CA ALA A 5 -5.83 10.82 21.62
C ALA A 5 -5.42 9.53 20.92
N LYS A 6 -4.91 8.57 21.70
CA LYS A 6 -4.65 7.21 21.25
C LYS A 6 -5.85 6.36 21.61
N GLN A 7 -6.35 5.60 20.64
CA GLN A 7 -7.39 4.60 20.85
C GLN A 7 -6.76 3.20 20.83
N THR A 8 -7.12 2.36 21.79
CA THR A 8 -6.70 0.95 21.80
C THR A 8 -7.69 0.13 20.98
N ILE A 9 -7.16 -0.70 20.09
CA ILE A 9 -7.92 -1.67 19.30
C ILE A 9 -7.41 -3.05 19.69
N SER A 10 -8.32 -3.98 19.97
CA SER A 10 -8.00 -5.37 20.31
C SER A 10 -8.56 -6.29 19.23
N ALA A 11 -7.72 -7.16 18.69
CA ALA A 11 -8.11 -8.16 17.70
C ALA A 11 -7.44 -9.49 18.04
N GLN A 12 -8.19 -10.58 17.90
CA GLN A 12 -7.62 -11.92 17.93
C GLN A 12 -6.97 -12.19 16.57
N ILE A 13 -5.77 -12.76 16.60
CA ILE A 13 -5.01 -13.13 15.40
C ILE A 13 -4.57 -14.60 15.49
N PRO A 14 -4.33 -15.28 14.36
CA PRO A 14 -3.75 -16.61 14.36
C PRO A 14 -2.43 -16.65 15.12
N VAL A 15 -2.15 -17.79 15.79
CA VAL A 15 -0.95 -17.97 16.62
C VAL A 15 0.32 -17.84 15.78
N GLU A 16 0.27 -18.33 14.56
CA GLU A 16 1.36 -18.30 13.58
C GLU A 16 1.70 -16.85 13.22
N LEU A 17 0.69 -15.99 13.07
CA LEU A 17 0.89 -14.57 12.79
C LEU A 17 1.48 -13.84 14.00
N ALA A 18 1.03 -14.17 15.22
CA ALA A 18 1.62 -13.61 16.44
C ALA A 18 3.10 -13.99 16.57
N ALA A 19 3.47 -15.23 16.26
CA ALA A 19 4.85 -15.70 16.26
C ALA A 19 5.70 -14.99 15.20
N ALA A 20 5.16 -14.79 13.99
CA ALA A 20 5.85 -14.04 12.94
C ALA A 20 6.13 -12.58 13.36
N VAL A 21 5.17 -11.92 14.00
CA VAL A 21 5.35 -10.54 14.53
C VAL A 21 6.41 -10.50 15.63
N GLU A 22 6.46 -11.50 16.51
CA GLU A 22 7.51 -11.59 17.54
C GLU A 22 8.90 -11.76 16.91
N ASN A 23 9.05 -12.68 15.96
CA ASN A 23 10.34 -12.91 15.30
C ASN A 23 10.85 -11.66 14.59
N LEU A 24 9.97 -10.95 13.88
CA LEU A 24 10.32 -9.71 13.20
C LEU A 24 10.66 -8.58 14.19
N ALA A 25 9.97 -8.53 15.34
CA ALA A 25 10.27 -7.59 16.40
C ALA A 25 11.68 -7.81 16.97
N ILE A 26 12.09 -9.07 17.15
CA ILE A 26 13.45 -9.44 17.58
C ILE A 26 14.48 -9.07 16.51
N GLU A 27 14.23 -9.43 15.26
CA GLU A 27 15.14 -9.16 14.13
C GLU A 27 15.43 -7.67 13.96
N LEU A 28 14.40 -6.83 14.10
CA LEU A 28 14.52 -5.39 13.90
C LEU A 28 14.87 -4.59 15.17
N ASP A 29 15.04 -5.27 16.32
CA ASP A 29 15.20 -4.64 17.64
C ASP A 29 14.09 -3.61 17.94
N ARG A 30 12.84 -4.04 17.78
CA ARG A 30 11.63 -3.21 17.96
C ARG A 30 10.61 -3.89 18.83
N SER A 31 9.68 -3.10 19.38
CA SER A 31 8.52 -3.67 20.08
C SER A 31 7.50 -4.26 19.09
N LYS A 32 6.82 -5.34 19.49
CA LYS A 32 5.66 -5.89 18.74
C LYS A 32 4.60 -4.83 18.42
N SER A 33 4.32 -3.95 19.37
CA SER A 33 3.37 -2.84 19.18
C SER A 33 3.82 -1.85 18.11
N TRP A 34 5.14 -1.70 17.89
CA TRP A 34 5.66 -0.89 16.80
C TRP A 34 5.49 -1.61 15.47
N ILE A 35 5.83 -2.90 15.39
CA ILE A 35 5.63 -3.73 14.19
C ILE A 35 4.16 -3.72 13.75
N ILE A 36 3.22 -3.91 14.68
CA ILE A 36 1.79 -3.89 14.38
C ILE A 36 1.34 -2.53 13.84
N LYS A 37 1.81 -1.43 14.43
CA LYS A 37 1.48 -0.08 13.95
C LYS A 37 2.06 0.19 12.56
N GLU A 38 3.30 -0.23 12.34
CA GLU A 38 3.96 -0.07 11.04
C GLU A 38 3.20 -0.84 9.97
N ALA A 39 2.94 -2.13 10.19
CA ALA A 39 2.19 -2.97 9.26
C ALA A 39 0.80 -2.40 8.93
N LEU A 40 0.07 -1.91 9.93
CA LEU A 40 -1.24 -1.27 9.73
C LEU A 40 -1.12 0.04 8.93
N THR A 41 -0.12 0.86 9.23
CA THR A 41 0.12 2.13 8.55
C THR A 41 0.47 1.90 7.08
N SER A 42 1.40 0.98 6.80
CA SER A 42 1.80 0.63 5.45
C SER A 42 0.62 0.04 4.65
N MET A 43 -0.17 -0.87 5.25
CA MET A 43 -1.34 -1.46 4.60
C MET A 43 -2.38 -0.40 4.22
N LEU A 44 -2.70 0.52 5.14
CA LEU A 44 -3.67 1.58 4.89
C LEU A 44 -3.15 2.55 3.82
N ALA A 45 -1.88 2.94 3.89
CA ALA A 45 -1.26 3.83 2.89
C ALA A 45 -1.25 3.19 1.49
N GLU A 46 -0.95 1.90 1.39
CA GLU A 46 -0.97 1.18 0.11
C GLU A 46 -2.39 1.06 -0.45
N ARG A 47 -3.38 0.74 0.39
CA ARG A 47 -4.79 0.69 -0.01
C ARG A 47 -5.28 2.06 -0.50
N GLU A 48 -4.95 3.12 0.23
CA GLU A 48 -5.31 4.47 -0.14
C GLU A 48 -4.65 4.87 -1.46
N ARG A 49 -3.34 4.63 -1.62
CA ARG A 49 -2.63 4.90 -2.87
C ARG A 49 -3.28 4.17 -4.04
N ARG A 50 -3.58 2.88 -3.90
CA ARG A 50 -4.25 2.09 -4.94
C ARG A 50 -5.62 2.68 -5.29
N HIS A 51 -6.40 3.05 -4.28
CA HIS A 51 -7.70 3.67 -4.49
C HIS A 51 -7.58 4.99 -5.26
N GLN A 52 -6.69 5.88 -4.83
CA GLN A 52 -6.45 7.16 -5.48
C GLN A 52 -5.93 7.00 -6.91
N SER A 53 -5.02 6.05 -7.16
CA SER A 53 -4.55 5.76 -8.53
C SER A 53 -5.69 5.29 -9.45
N ILE A 54 -6.62 4.49 -8.95
CA ILE A 54 -7.79 4.05 -9.73
C ILE A 54 -8.69 5.26 -10.04
N GLN A 55 -9.00 6.09 -9.04
CA GLN A 55 -9.82 7.28 -9.24
C GLN A 55 -9.18 8.27 -10.23
N ALA A 56 -7.87 8.47 -10.13
CA ALA A 56 -7.12 9.29 -11.08
C ALA A 56 -7.21 8.73 -12.51
N GLY A 57 -7.01 7.41 -12.68
CA GLY A 57 -7.15 6.76 -13.99
C GLY A 57 -8.55 6.87 -14.58
N LEU A 58 -9.59 6.74 -13.77
CA LEU A 58 -10.98 6.95 -14.22
C LEU A 58 -11.21 8.41 -14.65
N ALA A 59 -10.71 9.38 -13.89
CA ALA A 59 -10.79 10.79 -14.25
C ALA A 59 -9.99 11.14 -15.52
N ASP A 60 -8.89 10.43 -15.79
CA ASP A 60 -8.15 10.55 -17.05
C ASP A 60 -8.95 10.02 -18.24
N VAL A 61 -9.63 8.88 -18.08
CA VAL A 61 -10.54 8.33 -19.10
C VAL A 61 -11.69 9.29 -19.38
N ASP A 62 -12.36 9.79 -18.34
CA ASP A 62 -13.49 10.72 -18.46
C ASP A 62 -13.08 12.03 -19.15
N ALA A 63 -11.84 12.48 -18.93
CA ALA A 63 -11.28 13.67 -19.57
C ALA A 63 -10.65 13.41 -20.95
N GLY A 64 -10.70 12.17 -21.45
CA GLY A 64 -10.10 11.78 -22.73
C GLY A 64 -8.57 11.80 -22.74
N ARG A 65 -7.91 11.83 -21.58
CA ARG A 65 -6.44 11.72 -21.42
C ARG A 65 -6.02 10.25 -21.56
N VAL A 66 -6.33 9.65 -22.71
CA VAL A 66 -6.02 8.25 -23.04
C VAL A 66 -5.06 8.18 -24.22
N VAL A 67 -4.31 7.09 -24.32
CA VAL A 67 -3.46 6.78 -25.47
C VAL A 67 -4.17 5.81 -26.40
N SER A 68 -3.95 5.95 -27.70
CA SER A 68 -4.50 4.99 -28.66
C SER A 68 -3.81 3.64 -28.53
N HIS A 69 -4.48 2.56 -28.99
CA HIS A 69 -3.89 1.23 -28.97
C HIS A 69 -2.61 1.16 -29.82
N SER A 70 -2.57 1.83 -30.99
CA SER A 70 -1.39 1.86 -31.85
C SER A 70 -0.21 2.54 -31.18
N ASP A 71 -0.42 3.69 -30.53
CA ASP A 71 0.66 4.41 -29.84
C ASP A 71 1.25 3.58 -28.69
N MET A 72 0.40 2.80 -28.02
CA MET A 72 0.82 1.88 -26.96
C MET A 72 1.63 0.71 -27.54
N VAL A 73 1.22 0.09 -28.65
CA VAL A 73 2.00 -0.98 -29.29
C VAL A 73 3.38 -0.47 -29.75
N ASP A 74 3.43 0.73 -30.32
CA ASP A 74 4.69 1.35 -30.73
C ASP A 74 5.60 1.64 -29.52
N PHE A 75 5.04 2.03 -28.38
CA PHE A 75 5.80 2.20 -27.14
C PHE A 75 6.35 0.88 -26.59
N ASP A 76 5.55 -0.19 -26.57
CA ASP A 76 5.99 -1.52 -26.13
C ASP A 76 7.17 -2.05 -26.97
N ASN A 77 7.12 -1.85 -28.30
CA ASN A 77 8.20 -2.26 -29.18
C ASN A 77 9.52 -1.53 -28.86
N ARG A 78 9.47 -0.21 -28.59
CA ARG A 78 10.66 0.57 -28.21
C ARG A 78 11.30 0.09 -26.90
N LEU A 79 10.49 -0.33 -25.92
CA LEU A 79 11.01 -0.83 -24.64
C LEU A 79 11.82 -2.12 -24.78
N LYS A 80 11.53 -2.95 -25.79
CA LYS A 80 12.23 -4.22 -26.03
C LYS A 80 13.57 -4.06 -26.75
N GLU A 81 13.79 -2.91 -27.39
CA GLU A 81 15.03 -2.57 -28.09
C GLU A 81 16.09 -1.95 -27.16
N THR A 82 15.74 -1.73 -25.88
CA THR A 82 16.63 -1.17 -24.85
C THR A 82 17.21 -2.26 -23.97
#